data_AF-A0A4P9YL84-F1
#
_entry.id   AF-A0A4P9YL84-F1
#
_cell.length_a   1.000
_cell.length_b   1.000
_cell.length_c   1.000
_cell.angle_alpha   90.00
_cell.angle_beta   90.00
_cell.angle_gamma   90.00
#
_symmetry.space_group_name_H-M   'P 1'
#
loop_
_entity.id
_entity.type
_entity.pdbx_description
1 polymer ?
#
loop_
_entity_poly.entity_id
_entity_poly.type
_entity_poly.pdbx_seq_one_letter_code
_entity_poly.pdbx_strand_id
1 'polypeptide(L)'
;MESNVRMKVIYPCTILHIRKYLKSKAFKITETYNMYLEKTLPFIKSLPEERTLWVTKILNKQAEQDDVIILDEDEKDGFVLLPDSKWDRTNMTNMYLLAISKCPIICIRELSSDHIPLLKNIKSKTEEIVKGKYGIEADQLRMFVHYHPSYYHFHVHIVHCDVEPTKAMIAGHSHLLDDIIDLLSIDSNIFKNRALTFYLNESHPLLTLLKRQE
;
A
#
# COMPACT_ATOMS: atom_id res chain seq x y z
N MET A 1 16.99 0.71 32.26
CA MET A 1 16.06 0.76 31.11
C MET A 1 16.81 1.44 29.98
N GLU A 2 17.32 0.69 29.03
CA GLU A 2 17.93 1.29 27.83
C GLU A 2 16.82 1.95 27.01
N SER A 3 16.94 3.26 26.81
CA SER A 3 16.03 4.00 25.93
C SER A 3 16.37 3.64 24.49
N ASN A 4 15.58 2.76 23.87
CA ASN A 4 15.70 2.46 22.45
C ASN A 4 15.20 3.66 21.63
N VAL A 5 16.13 4.44 21.08
CA VAL A 5 15.85 5.53 20.15
C VAL A 5 15.86 4.97 18.73
N ARG A 6 14.72 5.04 18.03
CA ARG A 6 14.64 4.70 16.61
C ARG A 6 14.87 5.93 15.75
N MET A 7 15.92 5.92 14.93
CA MET A 7 16.25 7.02 14.01
C MET A 7 16.02 6.60 12.55
N LYS A 8 15.36 7.46 11.77
CA LYS A 8 15.25 7.34 10.31
C LYS A 8 15.84 8.58 9.66
N VAL A 9 16.89 8.40 8.85
CA VAL A 9 17.56 9.49 8.12
C VAL A 9 17.13 9.43 6.65
N ILE A 10 16.75 10.59 6.09
CA ILE A 10 16.42 10.73 4.67
C ILE A 10 17.40 11.72 4.04
N TYR A 11 18.30 11.21 3.19
CA TYR A 11 19.30 11.99 2.50
C TYR A 11 19.54 11.48 1.07
N PRO A 12 19.52 12.34 0.03
CA PRO A 12 19.19 13.76 0.07
C PRO A 12 17.70 14.00 0.38
N CYS A 13 17.41 14.99 1.23
CA CYS A 13 16.04 15.39 1.54
C CYS A 13 15.45 16.23 0.40
N THR A 14 14.25 15.91 -0.06
CA THR A 14 13.55 16.65 -1.13
C THR A 14 12.40 17.46 -0.52
N ILE A 15 11.89 18.46 -1.25
CA ILE A 15 10.71 19.22 -0.80
C ILE A 15 9.48 18.31 -0.55
N LEU A 16 9.41 17.18 -1.26
CA LEU A 16 8.37 16.17 -1.09
C LEU A 16 8.50 15.46 0.25
N HIS A 17 9.73 15.17 0.70
CA HIS A 17 9.98 14.61 2.03
C HIS A 17 9.55 15.61 3.12
N ILE A 18 9.93 16.88 3.01
CA ILE A 18 9.56 17.92 3.98
C ILE A 18 8.03 18.04 4.09
N ARG A 19 7.34 18.19 2.95
CA ARG A 19 5.87 18.33 2.89
C ARG A 19 5.12 17.13 3.51
N LYS A 20 5.70 15.92 3.44
CA LYS A 20 5.13 14.70 4.01
C LYS A 20 5.16 14.69 5.55
N TYR A 21 6.22 15.24 6.15
CA TYR A 21 6.40 15.23 7.61
C TYR A 21 5.98 16.53 8.31
N LEU A 22 5.72 17.60 7.55
CA LEU A 22 5.15 18.84 8.09
C LEU A 22 3.73 18.59 8.63
N LYS A 23 3.44 19.06 9.86
CA LYS A 23 2.06 19.09 10.36
C LYS A 23 1.26 20.09 9.51
N SER A 24 0.19 19.63 8.87
CA SER A 24 -0.71 20.46 8.08
C SER A 24 -2.16 20.03 8.28
N LYS A 25 -3.10 20.91 7.94
CA LYS A 25 -4.53 20.58 7.91
C LYS A 25 -4.78 19.49 6.86
N ALA A 26 -5.68 18.56 7.17
CA ALA A 26 -6.14 17.55 6.23
C ALA A 26 -7.51 17.95 5.68
N PHE A 27 -7.75 17.66 4.41
CA PHE A 27 -8.98 17.96 3.71
C PHE A 27 -9.57 16.67 3.16
N LYS A 28 -10.86 16.47 3.42
CA LYS A 28 -11.64 15.37 2.83
C LYS A 28 -11.84 15.64 1.34
N ILE A 29 -11.58 14.63 0.52
CA ILE A 29 -11.86 14.62 -0.91
C ILE A 29 -12.69 13.38 -1.22
N THR A 30 -13.72 13.56 -2.04
CA THR A 30 -14.51 12.47 -2.62
C THR A 30 -14.27 12.49 -4.12
N GLU A 31 -13.47 11.55 -4.60
CA GLU A 31 -13.01 11.50 -5.98
C GLU A 31 -13.87 10.52 -6.79
N THR A 32 -14.53 11.00 -7.85
CA THR A 32 -15.18 10.15 -8.85
C THR A 32 -14.15 9.56 -9.82
N TYR A 33 -14.51 8.54 -10.58
CA TYR A 33 -13.59 7.98 -11.56
C TYR A 33 -13.25 8.95 -12.70
N ASN A 34 -14.17 9.86 -13.07
CA ASN A 34 -13.86 10.92 -14.03
C ASN A 34 -12.78 11.87 -13.48
N MET A 35 -12.89 12.28 -12.19
CA MET A 35 -11.83 13.06 -11.55
C MET A 35 -10.50 12.30 -11.51
N TYR A 36 -10.54 10.99 -11.27
CA TYR A 36 -9.35 10.15 -11.34
C TYR A 36 -8.72 10.20 -12.73
N LEU A 37 -9.48 9.97 -13.79
CA LEU A 37 -8.98 9.97 -15.17
C LEU A 37 -8.44 11.34 -15.61
N GLU A 38 -9.12 12.42 -15.25
CA GLU A 38 -8.77 13.78 -15.72
C GLU A 38 -7.65 14.43 -14.92
N LYS A 39 -7.48 14.08 -13.64
CA LYS A 39 -6.60 14.80 -12.73
C LYS A 39 -5.58 13.89 -12.05
N THR A 40 -6.05 12.82 -11.43
CA THR A 40 -5.21 11.97 -10.59
C THR A 40 -4.31 11.05 -11.39
N LEU A 41 -4.82 10.40 -12.44
CA LEU A 41 -4.04 9.54 -13.32
C LEU A 41 -2.95 10.33 -14.07
N PRO A 42 -3.22 11.53 -14.63
CA PRO A 42 -2.17 12.40 -15.15
C PRO A 42 -1.13 12.79 -14.10
N PHE A 43 -1.56 13.11 -12.88
CA PHE A 43 -0.64 13.36 -11.77
C PHE A 43 0.25 12.15 -11.47
N ILE A 44 -0.32 10.94 -11.41
CA ILE A 44 0.43 9.68 -11.20
C ILE A 44 1.47 9.48 -12.31
N LYS A 45 1.05 9.63 -13.57
CA LYS A 45 1.94 9.51 -14.73
C LYS A 45 3.04 10.58 -14.79
N SER A 46 2.83 11.73 -14.13
CA SER A 46 3.83 12.79 -14.03
C SER A 46 4.87 12.54 -12.92
N LEU A 47 4.66 11.52 -12.07
CA LEU A 47 5.61 11.20 -11.00
C LEU A 47 6.90 10.60 -11.59
N PRO A 48 8.07 10.95 -11.04
CA PRO A 48 9.33 10.37 -11.49
C PRO A 48 9.40 8.85 -11.25
N GLU A 49 9.92 8.10 -12.21
CA GLU A 49 10.06 6.63 -12.14
C GLU A 49 10.95 6.17 -10.97
N GLU A 50 11.86 7.02 -10.50
CA GLU A 50 12.74 6.73 -9.37
C GLU A 50 11.97 6.45 -8.08
N ARG A 51 10.69 6.88 -7.99
CA ARG A 51 9.81 6.61 -6.84
C ARG A 51 9.44 5.14 -6.70
N THR A 52 9.44 4.38 -7.79
CA THR A 52 9.13 2.94 -7.81
C THR A 52 10.35 2.10 -8.20
N LEU A 53 11.49 2.70 -8.54
CA LEU A 53 12.71 1.98 -8.91
C LEU A 53 13.16 0.94 -7.87
N TRP A 54 13.00 1.23 -6.57
CA TRP A 54 13.33 0.26 -5.51
C TRP A 54 12.42 -0.98 -5.57
N VAL A 55 11.14 -0.82 -5.93
CA VAL A 55 10.20 -1.92 -6.16
C VAL A 55 10.68 -2.79 -7.30
N THR A 56 11.02 -2.17 -8.43
CA THR A 56 11.55 -2.87 -9.61
C THR A 56 12.82 -3.64 -9.29
N LYS A 57 13.71 -3.08 -8.47
CA LYS A 57 14.94 -3.76 -8.03
C LYS A 57 14.65 -5.01 -7.19
N ILE A 58 13.67 -4.95 -6.29
CA ILE A 58 13.25 -6.12 -5.50
C ILE A 58 12.67 -7.20 -6.42
N LEU A 59 11.74 -6.83 -7.30
CA LEU A 59 11.08 -7.75 -8.23
C LEU A 59 12.07 -8.42 -9.21
N ASN A 60 13.11 -7.70 -9.63
CA ASN A 60 14.16 -8.19 -10.52
C ASN A 60 15.33 -8.90 -9.81
N LYS A 61 15.20 -9.18 -8.50
CA LYS A 61 16.22 -9.82 -7.68
C LYS A 61 17.53 -9.04 -7.53
N GLN A 62 17.48 -7.72 -7.65
CA GLN A 62 18.64 -6.82 -7.63
C GLN A 62 18.86 -6.11 -6.27
N ALA A 63 17.90 -6.20 -5.34
CA ALA A 63 17.99 -5.57 -4.01
C ALA A 63 17.17 -6.34 -2.96
N GLU A 64 17.56 -6.22 -1.69
CA GLU A 64 16.83 -6.74 -0.51
C GLU A 64 16.53 -8.26 -0.56
N GLN A 65 17.33 -9.05 -1.28
CA GLN A 65 17.08 -10.48 -1.47
C GLN A 65 17.19 -11.29 -0.17
N ASP A 66 18.05 -10.87 0.74
CA ASP A 66 18.19 -11.51 2.06
C ASP A 66 16.95 -11.31 2.95
N ASP A 67 16.13 -10.30 2.64
CA ASP A 67 14.91 -9.97 3.38
C ASP A 67 13.63 -10.56 2.77
N VAL A 68 13.70 -11.03 1.52
CA VAL A 68 12.57 -11.65 0.84
C VAL A 68 12.17 -12.94 1.56
N ILE A 69 10.91 -13.00 2.01
CA ILE A 69 10.33 -14.18 2.65
C ILE A 69 9.91 -15.18 1.58
N ILE A 70 9.21 -14.70 0.55
CA ILE A 70 8.88 -15.46 -0.67
C ILE A 70 8.87 -14.54 -1.88
N LEU A 71 9.20 -15.13 -3.03
CA LEU A 71 8.95 -14.58 -4.34
C LEU A 71 8.17 -15.62 -5.14
N ASP A 72 6.91 -15.31 -5.42
CA ASP A 72 6.09 -16.08 -6.36
C ASP A 72 6.36 -15.56 -7.77
N GLU A 73 6.88 -16.45 -8.62
CA GLU A 73 7.37 -16.11 -9.96
C GLU A 73 6.27 -15.98 -11.01
N ASP A 74 5.01 -16.26 -10.66
CA ASP A 74 3.91 -16.03 -11.58
C ASP A 74 3.80 -14.55 -11.95
N GLU A 75 3.83 -14.23 -13.25
CA GLU A 75 3.87 -12.85 -13.75
C GLU A 75 2.53 -12.12 -13.58
N LYS A 76 1.41 -12.86 -13.48
CA LYS A 76 0.07 -12.30 -13.37
C LYS A 76 -0.41 -12.26 -11.92
N ASP A 77 -0.31 -13.40 -11.25
CA ASP A 77 -0.89 -13.66 -9.94
C ASP A 77 0.16 -13.82 -8.84
N GLY A 78 1.45 -13.66 -9.16
CA GLY A 78 2.56 -13.71 -8.22
C GLY A 78 2.86 -12.37 -7.53
N PHE A 79 3.67 -12.44 -6.48
CA PHE A 79 4.04 -11.34 -5.62
C PHE A 79 5.33 -11.63 -4.84
N VAL A 80 5.94 -10.59 -4.28
CA VAL A 80 7.01 -10.70 -3.28
C VAL A 80 6.46 -10.37 -1.91
N LEU A 81 6.79 -11.18 -0.90
CA LEU A 81 6.51 -10.90 0.51
C LEU A 81 7.82 -10.57 1.22
N LEU A 82 7.87 -9.43 1.91
CA LEU A 82 9.04 -9.00 2.68
C LEU A 82 8.64 -8.18 3.93
N PRO A 83 9.51 -8.08 4.95
CA PRO A 83 9.31 -7.19 6.09
C PRO A 83 9.27 -5.72 5.66
N ASP A 84 8.32 -4.94 6.17
CA ASP A 84 8.32 -3.49 6.00
C ASP A 84 9.40 -2.87 6.91
N SER A 85 10.08 -1.84 6.40
CA SER A 85 11.03 -1.01 7.14
C SER A 85 10.54 -0.51 8.51
N LYS A 86 9.23 -0.51 8.76
CA LYS A 86 8.57 -0.13 10.03
C LYS A 86 8.66 -1.20 11.12
N TRP A 87 8.97 -2.46 10.80
CA TRP A 87 9.09 -3.51 11.79
C TRP A 87 10.55 -3.81 12.14
N ASP A 88 10.87 -3.87 13.44
CA ASP A 88 12.22 -4.19 13.94
C ASP A 88 12.48 -5.70 14.04
N ARG A 89 11.48 -6.55 13.76
CA ARG A 89 11.54 -8.02 13.80
C ARG A 89 11.77 -8.59 15.20
N THR A 90 11.61 -7.80 16.26
CA THR A 90 11.77 -8.25 17.64
C THR A 90 10.45 -8.61 18.29
N ASN A 91 9.42 -7.79 18.05
CA ASN A 91 8.08 -8.01 18.60
C ASN A 91 7.09 -8.39 17.49
N MET A 92 6.50 -9.59 17.60
CA MET A 92 5.50 -10.11 16.68
C MET A 92 4.18 -9.32 16.72
N THR A 93 3.81 -8.71 17.85
CA THR A 93 2.61 -7.85 17.90
C THR A 93 2.78 -6.57 17.09
N ASN A 94 4.04 -6.19 16.79
CA ASN A 94 4.39 -5.09 15.90
C ASN A 94 4.73 -5.58 14.47
N MET A 95 4.43 -6.84 14.14
CA MET A 95 4.73 -7.40 12.82
C MET A 95 4.14 -6.52 11.72
N TYR A 96 4.99 -6.20 10.75
CA TYR A 96 4.62 -5.45 9.57
C TYR A 96 5.33 -6.05 8.37
N LEU A 97 4.55 -6.67 7.48
CA LEU A 97 5.00 -7.18 6.20
C LEU A 97 4.35 -6.38 5.06
N LEU A 98 4.94 -6.53 3.89
CA LEU A 98 4.48 -5.94 2.65
C LEU A 98 4.45 -7.02 1.57
N ALA A 99 3.32 -7.16 0.90
CA ALA A 99 3.20 -7.96 -0.32
C ALA A 99 3.17 -7.02 -1.52
N ILE A 100 4.08 -7.19 -2.47
CA ILE A 100 4.20 -6.37 -3.69
C ILE A 100 3.84 -7.24 -4.90
N SER A 101 2.86 -6.84 -5.71
CA SER A 101 2.48 -7.62 -6.89
C SER A 101 3.60 -7.68 -7.93
N LYS A 102 3.70 -8.80 -8.65
CA LYS A 102 4.56 -8.89 -9.85
C LYS A 102 3.90 -8.16 -11.03
N CYS A 103 2.60 -8.35 -11.21
CA CYS A 103 1.80 -7.59 -12.16
C CYS A 103 1.87 -6.07 -11.88
N PRO A 104 2.13 -5.22 -12.88
CA PRO A 104 2.38 -3.78 -12.71
C PRO A 104 1.08 -2.96 -12.56
N ILE A 105 0.28 -3.30 -11.54
CA ILE A 105 -0.97 -2.59 -11.21
C ILE A 105 -0.62 -1.29 -10.48
N ILE A 106 -1.16 -0.15 -10.91
CA ILE A 106 -0.82 1.17 -10.35
C ILE A 106 -1.39 1.35 -8.93
N CYS A 107 -2.68 1.07 -8.75
CA CYS A 107 -3.40 1.20 -7.48
C CYS A 107 -4.77 0.52 -7.53
N ILE A 108 -5.57 0.66 -6.46
CA ILE A 108 -6.91 0.07 -6.33
C ILE A 108 -7.87 0.41 -7.49
N ARG A 109 -7.68 1.55 -8.20
CA ARG A 109 -8.50 1.97 -9.34
C ARG A 109 -8.33 1.08 -10.58
N GLU A 110 -7.24 0.33 -10.67
CA GLU A 110 -6.97 -0.59 -11.78
C GLU A 110 -7.41 -2.02 -11.51
N LEU A 111 -7.82 -2.33 -10.26
CA LEU A 111 -8.31 -3.65 -9.93
C LEU A 111 -9.63 -3.96 -10.65
N SER A 112 -9.77 -5.23 -11.00
CA SER A 112 -10.94 -5.85 -11.63
C SER A 112 -11.08 -7.30 -11.14
N SER A 113 -12.15 -8.00 -11.52
CA SER A 113 -12.31 -9.42 -11.16
C SER A 113 -11.15 -10.30 -11.66
N ASP A 114 -10.45 -9.89 -12.73
CA ASP A 114 -9.27 -10.62 -13.27
C ASP A 114 -8.10 -10.68 -12.28
N HIS A 115 -8.09 -9.80 -11.29
CA HIS A 115 -7.06 -9.70 -10.26
C HIS A 115 -7.44 -10.45 -8.97
N ILE A 116 -8.65 -11.00 -8.87
CA ILE A 116 -9.06 -11.80 -7.70
C ILE A 116 -8.08 -12.97 -7.42
N PRO A 117 -7.56 -13.71 -8.43
CA PRO A 117 -6.58 -14.76 -8.18
C PRO A 117 -5.31 -14.24 -7.48
N LEU A 118 -4.68 -13.17 -7.98
CA LEU A 118 -3.59 -12.45 -7.30
C LEU A 118 -3.92 -12.10 -5.85
N LEU A 119 -5.07 -11.46 -5.59
CA LEU A 119 -5.45 -11.00 -4.25
C LEU A 119 -5.65 -12.16 -3.28
N LYS A 120 -6.28 -13.26 -3.75
CA LYS A 120 -6.45 -14.48 -2.97
C LYS A 120 -5.12 -15.19 -2.73
N ASN A 121 -4.22 -15.20 -3.73
CA ASN A 121 -2.89 -15.78 -3.61
C ASN A 121 -2.05 -15.04 -2.56
N ILE A 122 -2.06 -13.69 -2.58
CA ILE A 122 -1.43 -12.87 -1.54
C ILE A 122 -1.98 -13.25 -0.16
N LYS A 123 -3.30 -13.32 -0.01
CA LYS A 123 -3.94 -13.67 1.26
C LYS A 123 -3.51 -15.05 1.76
N SER A 124 -3.79 -16.11 0.99
CA SER A 124 -3.62 -17.48 1.45
C SER A 124 -2.17 -17.85 1.70
N LYS A 125 -1.25 -17.47 0.80
CA LYS A 125 0.18 -17.75 1.00
C LYS A 125 0.74 -16.97 2.18
N THR A 126 0.33 -15.71 2.38
CA THR A 126 0.80 -14.93 3.53
C THR A 126 0.32 -15.54 4.84
N GLU A 127 -0.95 -15.96 4.93
CA GLU A 127 -1.49 -16.65 6.12
C GLU A 127 -0.70 -17.93 6.43
N GLU A 128 -0.44 -18.77 5.43
CA GLU A 128 0.34 -20.02 5.59
C GLU A 128 1.76 -19.74 6.10
N ILE A 129 2.45 -18.79 5.45
CA ILE A 129 3.83 -18.44 5.78
C ILE A 129 3.93 -17.84 7.18
N VAL A 130 3.02 -16.92 7.52
CA VAL A 130 3.05 -16.21 8.80
C VAL A 130 2.73 -17.18 9.94
N LYS A 131 1.79 -18.11 9.73
CA LYS A 131 1.53 -19.20 10.67
C LYS A 131 2.75 -20.10 10.85
N GLY A 132 3.35 -20.57 9.76
CA GLY A 132 4.51 -21.48 9.82
C GLY A 132 5.78 -20.83 10.39
N LYS A 133 6.03 -19.56 10.07
CA LYS A 133 7.28 -18.85 10.42
C LYS A 133 7.20 -18.11 11.75
N TYR A 134 6.04 -17.56 12.09
CA TYR A 134 5.86 -16.68 13.26
C TYR A 134 4.82 -17.19 14.26
N GLY A 135 4.10 -18.28 13.96
CA GLY A 135 3.07 -18.82 14.84
C GLY A 135 1.85 -17.91 15.02
N ILE A 136 1.65 -16.96 14.10
CA ILE A 136 0.51 -16.03 14.11
C ILE A 136 -0.60 -16.61 13.23
N GLU A 137 -1.79 -16.74 13.79
CA GLU A 137 -2.96 -17.27 13.09
C GLU A 137 -3.58 -16.25 12.12
N ALA A 138 -4.34 -16.74 11.14
CA ALA A 138 -4.92 -15.90 10.08
C ALA A 138 -5.87 -14.82 10.63
N ASP A 139 -6.63 -15.12 11.68
CA ASP A 139 -7.54 -14.18 12.35
C ASP A 139 -6.82 -13.11 13.21
N GLN A 140 -5.51 -13.27 13.41
CA GLN A 140 -4.65 -12.27 14.03
C GLN A 140 -4.01 -11.33 13.00
N LEU A 141 -4.37 -11.45 11.72
CA LEU A 141 -3.84 -10.60 10.64
C LEU A 141 -4.85 -9.56 10.18
N ARG A 142 -4.35 -8.35 9.96
CA ARG A 142 -5.06 -7.28 9.27
C ARG A 142 -4.34 -6.99 7.95
N MET A 143 -5.00 -7.28 6.83
CA MET A 143 -4.50 -7.04 5.48
C MET A 143 -5.24 -5.90 4.81
N PHE A 144 -4.53 -4.89 4.29
CA PHE A 144 -5.15 -3.71 3.71
C PHE A 144 -4.31 -3.04 2.62
N VAL A 145 -4.98 -2.29 1.75
CA VAL A 145 -4.40 -1.52 0.66
C VAL A 145 -4.65 -0.03 0.91
N HIS A 146 -3.65 0.80 0.63
CA HIS A 146 -3.80 2.25 0.73
C HIS A 146 -4.41 2.88 -0.52
N TYR A 147 -5.26 3.88 -0.33
CA TYR A 147 -5.63 4.86 -1.34
C TYR A 147 -5.59 6.28 -0.76
N HIS A 148 -4.77 7.21 -1.24
CA HIS A 148 -3.66 7.00 -2.18
C HIS A 148 -2.46 6.31 -1.52
N PRO A 149 -1.73 5.43 -2.22
CA PRO A 149 -0.54 4.80 -1.68
C PRO A 149 0.66 5.77 -1.60
N SER A 150 1.70 5.39 -0.86
CA SER A 150 2.95 6.18 -0.78
C SER A 150 3.77 6.14 -2.09
N TYR A 151 3.56 5.11 -2.92
CA TYR A 151 4.13 4.91 -4.25
C TYR A 151 3.13 4.09 -5.07
N TYR A 152 3.12 4.27 -6.39
CA TYR A 152 2.12 3.69 -7.28
C TYR A 152 2.62 2.42 -7.96
N HIS A 153 2.67 1.37 -7.16
CA HIS A 153 2.80 -0.02 -7.57
C HIS A 153 2.03 -0.83 -6.53
N PHE A 154 1.09 -1.67 -6.95
CA PHE A 154 0.13 -2.29 -6.04
C PHE A 154 0.83 -3.12 -4.96
N HIS A 155 0.41 -2.88 -3.72
CA HIS A 155 0.93 -3.57 -2.56
C HIS A 155 -0.12 -3.68 -1.47
N VAL A 156 0.00 -4.76 -0.68
CA VAL A 156 -0.84 -5.04 0.48
C VAL A 156 0.03 -4.91 1.72
N HIS A 157 -0.46 -4.16 2.71
CA HIS A 157 0.12 -4.10 4.04
C HIS A 157 -0.47 -5.23 4.88
N ILE A 158 0.39 -5.99 5.55
CA ILE A 158 -0.01 -7.09 6.43
C ILE A 158 0.56 -6.83 7.81
N VAL A 159 -0.31 -6.69 8.80
CA VAL A 159 0.08 -6.40 10.17
C VAL A 159 -0.62 -7.33 11.15
N HIS A 160 -0.03 -7.50 12.33
CA HIS A 160 -0.76 -8.11 13.45
C HIS A 160 -1.96 -7.23 13.86
N CYS A 161 -3.08 -7.82 14.23
CA CYS A 161 -4.30 -7.10 14.63
C CYS A 161 -4.06 -6.13 15.80
N ASP A 162 -3.16 -6.49 16.72
CA ASP A 162 -2.76 -5.70 17.89
C ASP A 162 -1.68 -4.64 17.61
N VAL A 163 -1.25 -4.47 16.35
CA VAL A 163 -0.34 -3.37 16.02
C VAL A 163 -1.01 -2.04 16.38
N GLU A 164 -0.25 -1.14 17.02
CA GLU A 164 -0.76 0.19 17.38
C GLU A 164 -1.31 0.90 16.12
N PRO A 165 -2.58 1.35 16.13
CA PRO A 165 -3.16 2.01 14.97
C PRO A 165 -2.38 3.25 14.55
N THR A 166 -1.95 3.27 13.30
CA THR A 166 -1.27 4.43 12.71
C THR A 166 -2.18 5.17 11.74
N LYS A 167 -1.78 6.37 11.31
CA LYS A 167 -2.49 7.10 10.24
C LYS A 167 -2.64 6.31 8.94
N ALA A 168 -1.76 5.33 8.71
CA ALA A 168 -1.83 4.42 7.57
C ALA A 168 -3.16 3.61 7.60
N MET A 169 -3.66 3.28 8.78
CA MET A 169 -4.77 2.34 8.99
C MET A 169 -6.15 3.01 9.12
N ILE A 170 -6.23 4.33 8.95
CA ILE A 170 -7.47 5.08 9.16
C ILE A 170 -8.45 4.83 8.00
N ALA A 171 -9.74 4.78 8.31
CA ALA A 171 -10.82 4.68 7.34
C ALA A 171 -10.76 5.80 6.29
N GLY A 172 -10.99 5.44 5.03
CA GLY A 172 -10.82 6.35 3.88
C GLY A 172 -9.36 6.49 3.42
N HIS A 173 -8.42 5.81 4.08
CA HIS A 173 -7.07 5.61 3.55
C HIS A 173 -6.78 4.12 3.35
N SER A 174 -7.10 3.31 4.35
CA SER A 174 -6.98 1.85 4.27
C SER A 174 -8.28 1.19 3.79
N HIS A 175 -8.13 0.22 2.90
CA HIS A 175 -9.18 -0.64 2.38
C HIS A 175 -8.81 -2.09 2.67
N LEU A 176 -9.67 -2.83 3.40
CA LEU A 176 -9.38 -4.21 3.77
C LEU A 176 -9.28 -5.08 2.51
N LEU A 177 -8.32 -6.01 2.48
CA LEU A 177 -8.12 -6.90 1.34
C LEU A 177 -9.36 -7.76 1.07
N ASP A 178 -9.99 -8.27 2.12
CA ASP A 178 -11.21 -9.07 2.01
C ASP A 178 -12.37 -8.28 1.41
N ASP A 179 -12.59 -7.05 1.87
CA ASP A 179 -13.63 -6.17 1.30
C ASP A 179 -13.36 -5.89 -0.19
N ILE A 180 -12.09 -5.70 -0.58
CA ILE A 180 -11.71 -5.51 -1.98
C ILE A 180 -12.07 -6.73 -2.81
N ILE A 181 -11.72 -7.94 -2.33
CA ILE A 181 -12.02 -9.20 -3.03
C ILE A 181 -13.53 -9.40 -3.18
N ASP A 182 -14.29 -9.16 -2.11
CA ASP A 182 -15.75 -9.31 -2.12
C ASP A 182 -16.40 -8.31 -3.09
N LEU A 183 -16.03 -7.03 -3.00
CA LEU A 183 -16.53 -5.99 -3.91
C LEU A 183 -16.24 -6.29 -5.38
N LEU A 184 -15.05 -6.80 -5.72
CA LEU A 184 -14.69 -7.20 -7.08
C LEU A 184 -15.44 -8.44 -7.56
N SER A 185 -15.90 -9.28 -6.63
CA SER A 185 -16.74 -10.45 -6.95
C SER A 185 -18.18 -10.03 -7.26
N ILE A 186 -18.63 -8.90 -6.71
CA ILE A 186 -19.94 -8.30 -6.98
C ILE A 186 -19.93 -7.52 -8.31
N ASP A 187 -18.94 -6.65 -8.52
CA ASP A 187 -18.78 -5.85 -9.74
C ASP A 187 -17.30 -5.70 -10.10
N SER A 188 -16.91 -6.28 -11.25
CA SER A 188 -15.55 -6.19 -11.79
C SER A 188 -15.06 -4.74 -11.97
N ASN A 189 -15.97 -3.79 -12.17
CA ASN A 189 -15.65 -2.37 -12.34
C ASN A 189 -15.99 -1.53 -11.10
N ILE A 190 -16.21 -2.13 -9.92
CA ILE A 190 -16.67 -1.42 -8.72
C ILE A 190 -15.80 -0.21 -8.37
N PHE A 191 -14.46 -0.33 -8.48
CA PHE A 191 -13.52 0.76 -8.18
C PHE A 191 -13.44 1.83 -9.27
N LYS A 192 -14.02 1.57 -10.44
CA LYS A 192 -14.26 2.58 -11.49
C LYS A 192 -15.66 3.18 -11.38
N ASN A 193 -16.62 2.45 -10.83
CA ASN A 193 -18.01 2.89 -10.75
C ASN A 193 -18.31 3.70 -9.48
N ARG A 194 -17.49 3.57 -8.43
CA ARG A 194 -17.69 4.29 -7.16
C ARG A 194 -16.77 5.50 -7.00
N ALA A 195 -17.24 6.48 -6.22
CA ALA A 195 -16.35 7.49 -5.66
C ALA A 195 -15.53 6.92 -4.50
N LEU A 196 -14.26 7.32 -4.40
CA LEU A 196 -13.39 6.99 -3.28
C LEU A 196 -13.19 8.23 -2.42
N THR A 197 -13.40 8.10 -1.12
CA THR A 197 -13.23 9.20 -0.16
C THR A 197 -11.95 9.01 0.62
N PHE A 198 -11.10 10.03 0.62
CA PHE A 198 -9.81 10.04 1.30
C PHE A 198 -9.48 11.43 1.84
N TYR A 199 -8.37 11.51 2.57
CA TYR A 199 -7.91 12.75 3.20
C TYR A 199 -6.52 13.11 2.68
N LEU A 200 -6.37 14.33 2.17
CA LEU A 200 -5.08 14.86 1.76
C LEU A 200 -4.69 16.03 2.64
N ASN A 201 -3.41 16.06 3.00
CA ASN A 201 -2.78 17.19 3.66
C ASN A 201 -2.75 18.40 2.72
N GLU A 202 -2.81 19.61 3.30
CA GLU A 202 -2.72 20.89 2.57
C GLU A 202 -1.49 20.98 1.65
N SER A 203 -0.38 20.36 2.09
CA SER A 203 0.88 20.31 1.36
C SER A 203 0.91 19.28 0.22
N HIS A 204 -0.10 18.42 0.10
CA HIS A 204 -0.11 17.34 -0.88
C HIS A 204 -0.41 17.90 -2.29
N PRO A 205 0.46 17.68 -3.30
CA PRO A 205 0.30 18.29 -4.63
C PRO A 205 -1.03 17.99 -5.31
N LEU A 206 -1.54 16.76 -5.14
CA LEU A 206 -2.83 16.34 -5.72
C LEU A 206 -4.02 17.13 -5.17
N LEU A 207 -3.92 17.69 -3.94
CA LEU A 207 -5.01 18.43 -3.33
C LEU A 207 -5.42 19.64 -4.18
N THR A 208 -4.45 20.39 -4.70
CA THR A 208 -4.70 21.57 -5.54
C THR A 208 -5.38 21.20 -6.84
N LEU A 209 -5.09 20.04 -7.41
CA LEU A 209 -5.73 19.56 -8.64
C LEU A 209 -7.20 19.19 -8.38
N LEU A 210 -7.49 18.57 -7.24
CA LEU A 210 -8.82 18.08 -6.90
C LEU A 210 -9.74 19.18 -6.32
N LYS A 211 -9.20 20.20 -5.64
CA LYS A 211 -9.98 21.31 -5.04
C LYS A 211 -10.46 22.38 -6.02
N ARG A 212 -10.01 22.43 -7.27
CA ARG A 212 -10.37 23.48 -8.27
C ARG A 212 -11.83 23.42 -8.78
N GLN A 213 -12.78 23.01 -7.96
CA GLN A 213 -14.21 23.05 -8.25
C GLN A 213 -14.96 23.66 -7.07
N GLU A 214 -14.78 24.96 -6.91
CA GLU A 214 -15.84 25.88 -6.48
C GLU A 214 -15.98 26.93 -7.59
#